data_AF-A0A9D5QUG2-F1
#
_entry.id   AF-A0A9D5QUG2-F1
#
_cell.length_a   1.000
_cell.length_b   1.000
_cell.length_c   1.000
_cell.angle_alpha   90.00
_cell.angle_beta   90.00
_cell.angle_gamma   90.00
#
_symmetry.space_group_name_H-M   'P 1'
#
loop_
_entity.id
_entity.type
_entity.pdbx_description
1 polymer ?
#
loop_
_entity_poly.entity_id
_entity_poly.type
_entity_poly.pdbx_seq_one_letter_code
_entity_poly.pdbx_strand_id
1 'polypeptide(L)'
;MTLRGCAVAAAVLLSCICIDAKSYSYRLPPEVTDSVIPLTLPDCESPQSFTASVRASATKSASWSLLLSAGADTLTVTLGLRPAGYFDPFDRSGVTITAASGSKILASASPSDGFATSAGEYNTLSVNASADRIVVSGGYHRLTPVVDFANPFGSIPHAISFRADGKVAVANTMVDIIYPPESVAKTAWTSESLHHYLSTAPLDPLEGYWDYLDRKTTPRRAREGGRYTLAVVKSLDRPGTYDILYVAGARVYSDLWRPAMRKGRLIPTDYVDHYDLEWIDATFVERTTDIHASVEQASILTLRFPLFESSLRFTRRDPIQ
;
A
#
# COMPACT_ATOMS: atom_id res chain seq x y z
N MET A 1 39.44 -8.71 -31.62
CA MET A 1 39.28 -7.27 -31.30
C MET A 1 37.78 -6.97 -31.37
N THR A 2 37.05 -7.04 -30.24
CA THR A 2 36.71 -5.90 -29.34
C THR A 2 35.77 -4.90 -30.03
N LEU A 3 34.58 -4.53 -29.55
CA LEU A 3 33.96 -4.59 -28.21
C LEU A 3 32.42 -4.38 -28.36
N ARG A 4 31.67 -5.12 -27.54
CA ARG A 4 30.45 -4.76 -26.79
C ARG A 4 29.63 -3.51 -27.18
N GLY A 5 28.32 -3.71 -27.30
CA GLY A 5 27.28 -2.70 -27.06
C GLY A 5 26.08 -3.36 -26.41
N CYS A 6 26.03 -3.31 -25.07
CA CYS A 6 24.97 -3.89 -24.24
C CYS A 6 23.60 -3.26 -24.53
N ALA A 7 22.64 -4.07 -24.97
CA ALA A 7 21.23 -3.77 -24.73
C ALA A 7 20.92 -4.13 -23.27
N VAL A 8 20.88 -3.12 -22.41
CA VAL A 8 20.35 -3.24 -21.05
C VAL A 8 18.84 -3.38 -21.19
N ALA A 9 18.37 -4.63 -21.28
CA ALA A 9 17.01 -4.97 -20.93
C ALA A 9 16.89 -4.73 -19.42
N ALA A 10 16.29 -3.60 -19.02
CA ALA A 10 15.87 -3.36 -17.66
C ALA A 10 14.72 -4.34 -17.36
N ALA A 11 15.10 -5.53 -16.89
CA ALA A 11 14.20 -6.49 -16.29
C ALA A 11 13.62 -5.85 -15.02
N VAL A 12 12.36 -5.40 -15.08
CA VAL A 12 11.54 -5.25 -13.88
C VAL A 12 11.18 -6.68 -13.45
N LEU A 13 12.12 -7.32 -12.76
CA LEU A 13 11.84 -8.43 -11.87
C LEU A 13 11.04 -7.85 -10.71
N LEU A 14 9.72 -7.77 -10.90
CA LEU A 14 8.76 -7.77 -9.80
C LEU A 14 8.94 -9.10 -9.06
N SER A 15 9.89 -9.14 -8.13
CA SER A 15 9.79 -10.03 -6.98
C SER A 15 8.41 -9.77 -6.37
N CYS A 16 7.61 -10.82 -6.19
CA CYS A 16 6.32 -10.79 -5.53
C CYS A 16 6.44 -10.30 -4.08
N ILE A 17 6.63 -8.99 -3.92
CA ILE A 17 6.31 -8.26 -2.70
C ILE A 17 4.81 -8.09 -2.79
N CYS A 18 4.06 -8.78 -1.93
CA CYS A 18 2.67 -8.46 -1.71
C CYS A 18 2.64 -7.09 -1.05
N ILE A 19 2.62 -6.07 -1.90
CA ILE A 19 2.25 -4.73 -1.51
C ILE A 19 0.73 -4.79 -1.34
N ASP A 20 0.23 -4.55 -0.12
CA ASP A 20 -1.19 -4.28 0.06
C ASP A 20 -1.48 -2.95 -0.66
N ALA A 21 -1.96 -3.06 -1.89
CA ALA A 21 -2.33 -1.94 -2.72
C ALA A 21 -3.84 -1.76 -2.62
N LYS A 22 -4.28 -0.69 -1.96
CA LYS A 22 -5.70 -0.33 -1.88
C LYS A 22 -6.03 0.64 -3.00
N SER A 23 -6.98 0.28 -3.84
CA SER A 23 -7.47 1.13 -4.93
C SER A 23 -8.81 1.75 -4.57
N TYR A 24 -8.92 3.06 -4.73
CA TYR A 24 -10.10 3.85 -4.46
C TYR A 24 -10.56 4.54 -5.74
N SER A 25 -11.80 4.26 -6.15
CA SER A 25 -12.43 4.98 -7.26
C SER A 25 -13.36 6.07 -6.71
N TYR A 26 -13.19 7.29 -7.24
CA TYR A 26 -13.99 8.44 -6.84
C TYR A 26 -14.94 8.80 -7.97
N ARG A 27 -16.23 8.94 -7.64
CA ARG A 27 -17.23 9.44 -8.58
C ARG A 27 -17.30 10.96 -8.46
N LEU A 28 -16.51 11.64 -9.28
CA LEU A 28 -16.66 13.08 -9.49
C LEU A 28 -17.91 13.37 -10.35
N PRO A 29 -18.48 14.59 -10.26
CA PRO A 29 -19.47 15.04 -11.23
C PRO A 29 -18.94 14.86 -12.66
N PRO A 30 -19.78 14.47 -13.63
CA PRO A 30 -19.35 14.24 -15.01
C PRO A 30 -18.79 15.51 -15.66
N GLU A 31 -19.15 16.67 -15.13
CA GLU A 31 -18.64 17.98 -15.51
C GLU A 31 -18.36 18.78 -14.25
N VAL A 32 -17.17 19.38 -14.19
CA VAL A 32 -16.71 20.24 -13.10
C VAL A 32 -16.25 21.57 -13.70
N THR A 33 -16.68 22.68 -13.12
CA THR A 33 -16.34 24.03 -13.60
C THR A 33 -15.80 24.87 -12.44
N ASP A 34 -14.62 25.45 -12.61
CA ASP A 34 -14.02 26.44 -11.69
C ASP A 34 -14.12 26.04 -10.21
N SER A 35 -13.75 24.79 -9.92
CA SER A 35 -13.98 24.17 -8.62
C SER A 35 -12.82 23.30 -8.20
N VAL A 36 -12.64 23.17 -6.88
CA VAL A 36 -11.74 22.22 -6.24
C VAL A 36 -12.58 21.19 -5.49
N ILE A 37 -12.36 19.91 -5.77
CA ILE A 37 -13.06 18.80 -5.13
C ILE A 37 -12.03 17.96 -4.36
N PRO A 38 -12.12 17.86 -3.03
CA PRO A 38 -11.25 16.99 -2.26
C PRO A 38 -11.53 15.53 -2.60
N LEU A 39 -10.47 14.75 -2.78
CA LEU A 39 -10.53 13.30 -2.88
C LEU A 39 -10.21 12.75 -1.51
N THR A 40 -11.25 12.52 -0.70
CA THR A 40 -11.09 12.05 0.69
C THR A 40 -10.34 10.72 0.68
N LEU A 41 -9.09 10.75 1.13
CA LEU A 41 -8.37 9.52 1.45
C LEU A 41 -8.98 8.98 2.74
N PRO A 42 -9.14 7.66 2.90
CA PRO A 42 -9.42 7.10 4.21
C PRO A 42 -8.32 7.54 5.19
N ASP A 43 -8.63 7.56 6.50
CA ASP A 43 -7.59 7.74 7.52
C ASP A 43 -6.53 6.66 7.34
N CYS A 44 -5.47 6.99 6.61
CA CYS A 44 -4.49 6.03 6.16
C CYS A 44 -3.34 6.01 7.15
N GLU A 45 -3.01 4.79 7.60
CA GLU A 45 -1.70 4.49 8.14
C GLU A 45 -0.61 4.96 7.17
N SER A 46 0.57 5.30 7.68
CA SER A 46 1.70 5.85 6.91
C SER A 46 1.93 5.07 5.61
N PRO A 47 1.48 5.58 4.44
CA PRO A 47 1.64 4.86 3.18
C PRO A 47 3.13 4.84 2.80
N GLN A 48 3.52 3.97 1.86
CA GLN A 48 4.84 3.97 1.25
C GLN A 48 4.84 4.80 -0.06
N SER A 49 3.74 4.75 -0.80
CA SER A 49 3.50 5.64 -1.94
C SER A 49 2.02 5.69 -2.28
N PHE A 50 1.61 6.64 -3.12
CA PHE A 50 0.31 6.59 -3.77
C PHE A 50 0.41 7.03 -5.23
N THR A 51 -0.61 6.67 -6.01
CA THR A 51 -0.81 7.13 -7.38
C THR A 51 -2.22 7.72 -7.50
N ALA A 52 -2.32 9.01 -7.80
CA ALA A 52 -3.59 9.64 -8.12
C ALA A 52 -3.70 9.85 -9.63
N SER A 53 -4.80 9.40 -10.23
CA SER A 53 -5.02 9.44 -11.68
C SER A 53 -6.41 9.98 -12.02
N VAL A 54 -6.48 10.96 -12.90
CA VAL A 54 -7.74 11.53 -13.41
C VAL A 54 -7.72 11.49 -14.94
N ARG A 55 -8.77 10.91 -15.52
CA ARG A 55 -9.06 10.98 -16.95
C ARG A 55 -10.14 12.03 -17.18
N ALA A 56 -9.76 13.10 -17.87
CA ALA A 56 -10.63 14.24 -18.12
C ALA A 56 -10.40 14.84 -19.51
N SER A 57 -11.36 15.64 -19.94
CA SER A 57 -11.37 16.36 -21.20
C SER A 57 -11.69 17.82 -20.92
N ALA A 58 -11.05 18.74 -21.63
CA ALA A 58 -11.24 20.17 -21.43
C ALA A 58 -11.36 20.91 -22.76
N THR A 59 -11.88 22.14 -22.70
CA THR A 59 -11.82 23.09 -23.82
C THR A 59 -10.42 23.70 -23.92
N LYS A 60 -10.11 24.40 -25.02
CA LYS A 60 -8.76 24.98 -25.26
C LYS A 60 -8.29 26.00 -24.21
N SER A 61 -9.21 26.61 -23.48
CA SER A 61 -8.91 27.60 -22.43
C SER A 61 -9.00 27.03 -21.01
N ALA A 62 -9.33 25.74 -20.89
CA ALA A 62 -9.52 25.07 -19.62
C ALA A 62 -8.36 24.12 -19.32
N SER A 63 -8.12 23.90 -18.04
CA SER A 63 -7.11 22.96 -17.53
C SER A 63 -7.63 22.26 -16.30
N TRP A 64 -7.01 21.14 -15.96
CA TRP A 64 -7.28 20.47 -14.70
C TRP A 64 -6.00 20.09 -14.00
N SER A 65 -6.09 19.99 -12.68
CA SER A 65 -4.94 19.73 -11.82
C SER A 65 -5.23 18.70 -10.75
N LEU A 66 -4.20 17.98 -10.36
CA LEU A 66 -4.13 17.25 -9.10
C LEU A 66 -3.34 18.10 -8.10
N LEU A 67 -3.95 18.35 -6.95
CA LEU A 67 -3.34 19.07 -5.82
C LEU A 67 -2.97 18.04 -4.78
N LEU A 68 -1.69 18.00 -4.40
CA LEU A 68 -1.15 17.10 -3.38
C LEU A 68 -0.67 17.98 -2.22
N SER A 69 -1.12 17.71 -1.00
CA SER A 69 -0.78 18.53 0.16
C SER A 69 -0.07 17.74 1.26
N ALA A 70 0.97 18.36 1.84
CA ALA A 70 1.68 17.88 3.03
C ALA A 70 1.84 19.06 4.00
N GLY A 71 1.23 18.99 5.19
CA GLY A 71 1.08 20.15 6.08
C GLY A 71 0.42 21.34 5.37
N ALA A 72 1.11 22.49 5.37
CA ALA A 72 0.69 23.73 4.72
C ALA A 72 1.12 23.84 3.24
N ASP A 73 2.02 22.96 2.79
CA ASP A 73 2.56 23.02 1.43
C ASP A 73 1.65 22.25 0.46
N THR A 74 1.49 22.80 -0.74
CA THR A 74 0.68 22.19 -1.80
C THR A 74 1.42 22.20 -3.12
N LEU A 75 1.54 21.01 -3.69
CA LEU A 75 2.03 20.79 -5.04
C LEU A 75 0.82 20.71 -5.97
N THR A 76 0.82 21.55 -6.99
CA THR A 76 -0.18 21.54 -8.05
C THR A 76 0.45 20.95 -9.31
N VAL A 77 -0.12 19.86 -9.80
CA VAL A 77 0.24 19.26 -11.08
C VAL A 77 -0.89 19.51 -12.06
N THR A 78 -0.65 20.37 -13.03
CA THR A 78 -1.66 20.85 -14.00
C THR A 78 -1.41 20.23 -15.36
N LEU A 79 -2.48 19.79 -16.03
CA LEU A 79 -2.51 19.48 -17.46
C LEU A 79 -3.43 20.50 -18.14
N GLY A 80 -2.89 21.20 -19.13
CA GLY A 80 -3.62 22.15 -19.97
C GLY A 80 -3.37 21.92 -21.46
N LEU A 81 -4.32 22.34 -22.29
CA LEU A 81 -4.13 22.38 -23.73
C LEU A 81 -3.45 23.70 -24.11
N ARG A 82 -2.37 23.62 -24.87
CA ARG A 82 -1.72 24.78 -25.48
C ARG A 82 -2.29 24.99 -26.89
N PRO A 83 -2.94 26.11 -27.20
CA PRO A 83 -3.37 26.39 -28.56
C PRO A 83 -2.16 26.58 -29.49
N ALA A 84 -2.31 26.21 -30.76
CA ALA A 84 -1.35 26.58 -31.81
C ALA A 84 -1.23 28.12 -31.90
N GLY A 85 0.00 28.60 -32.06
CA GLY A 85 0.33 29.99 -32.29
C GLY A 85 -0.28 30.49 -33.60
N TYR A 86 -0.96 31.64 -33.54
CA TYR A 86 -1.67 32.23 -34.68
C TYR A 86 -0.75 32.59 -35.87
N PHE A 87 0.54 32.81 -35.61
CA PHE A 87 1.51 33.31 -36.59
C PHE A 87 2.49 32.25 -37.11
N ASP A 88 2.43 31.01 -36.62
CA ASP A 88 3.27 29.92 -37.11
C ASP A 88 2.36 28.83 -37.74
N PRO A 89 2.33 28.73 -39.08
CA PRO A 89 1.49 27.76 -39.78
C PRO A 89 1.91 26.31 -39.53
N PHE A 90 3.07 26.07 -38.89
CA PHE A 90 3.52 24.75 -38.47
C PHE A 90 3.31 24.48 -36.97
N ASP A 91 2.92 25.49 -36.18
CA ASP A 91 2.61 25.29 -34.77
C ASP A 91 1.31 24.50 -34.64
N ARG A 92 1.34 23.52 -33.75
CA ARG A 92 0.21 22.62 -33.49
C ARG A 92 -0.25 22.83 -32.08
N SER A 93 -1.55 22.61 -31.86
CA SER A 93 -2.07 22.52 -30.50
C SER A 93 -1.28 21.43 -29.77
N GLY A 94 -0.87 21.71 -28.54
CA GLY A 94 -0.08 20.80 -27.72
C GLY A 94 -0.71 20.60 -26.36
N VAL A 95 -0.04 19.80 -25.54
CA VAL A 95 -0.35 19.68 -24.12
C VAL A 95 0.81 20.28 -23.34
N THR A 96 0.50 20.93 -22.22
CA THR A 96 1.50 21.33 -21.24
C THR A 96 1.15 20.67 -19.91
N ILE A 97 2.16 20.06 -19.30
CA ILE A 97 2.10 19.54 -17.93
C ILE A 97 3.07 20.36 -17.08
N THR A 98 2.59 20.89 -15.96
CA THR A 98 3.39 21.72 -15.06
C THR A 98 3.18 21.25 -13.63
N ALA A 99 4.27 21.04 -12.90
CA ALA A 99 4.28 20.79 -11.46
C ALA A 99 4.84 22.03 -10.75
N ALA A 100 4.05 22.63 -9.87
CA ALA A 100 4.41 23.85 -9.17
C ALA A 100 4.06 23.79 -7.67
N SER A 101 4.92 24.36 -6.84
CA SER A 101 4.67 24.58 -5.40
C SER A 101 4.54 26.08 -5.17
N GLY A 102 3.32 26.55 -4.90
CA GLY A 102 3.01 27.97 -4.91
C GLY A 102 3.32 28.60 -6.28
N SER A 103 4.15 29.65 -6.29
CA SER A 103 4.60 30.31 -7.53
C SER A 103 5.84 29.67 -8.19
N LYS A 104 6.49 28.70 -7.53
CA LYS A 104 7.70 28.07 -8.02
C LYS A 104 7.37 26.86 -8.88
N ILE A 105 7.74 26.92 -10.16
CA ILE A 105 7.69 25.76 -11.06
C ILE A 105 8.84 24.82 -10.68
N LEU A 106 8.51 23.56 -10.38
CA LEU A 106 9.46 22.51 -10.06
C LEU A 106 9.80 21.67 -11.29
N ALA A 107 8.82 21.43 -12.16
CA ALA A 107 9.00 20.75 -13.44
C ALA A 107 7.93 21.21 -14.43
N SER A 108 8.26 21.22 -15.72
CA SER A 108 7.29 21.47 -16.79
C SER A 108 7.72 20.74 -18.06
N ALA A 109 6.76 20.29 -18.84
CA ALA A 109 6.97 19.60 -20.10
C ALA A 109 5.81 19.85 -21.08
N SER A 110 6.13 19.85 -22.36
CA SER A 110 5.14 19.96 -23.44
C SER A 110 5.25 18.76 -24.38
N PRO A 111 4.72 17.58 -23.99
CA PRO A 111 4.82 16.38 -24.81
C PRO A 111 4.07 16.55 -26.13
N SER A 112 4.74 16.16 -27.23
CA SER A 112 4.18 16.22 -28.59
C SER A 112 3.47 14.94 -29.02
N ASP A 113 3.83 13.80 -28.44
CA ASP A 113 3.32 12.47 -28.82
C ASP A 113 2.57 11.80 -27.67
N GLY A 114 1.56 10.99 -28.01
CA GLY A 114 0.81 10.16 -27.05
C GLY A 114 -0.30 10.90 -26.28
N PHE A 115 -0.48 12.20 -26.52
CA PHE A 115 -1.54 13.02 -25.95
C PHE A 115 -2.55 13.46 -27.00
N ALA A 116 -3.80 13.57 -26.59
CA ALA A 116 -4.84 14.20 -27.39
C ALA A 116 -4.72 15.72 -27.26
N THR A 117 -4.63 16.41 -28.39
CA THR A 117 -4.41 17.87 -28.44
C THR A 117 -5.65 18.65 -28.84
N SER A 118 -6.73 17.96 -29.20
CA SER A 118 -7.99 18.59 -29.60
C SER A 118 -8.87 18.85 -28.38
N ALA A 119 -9.61 19.96 -28.40
CA ALA A 119 -10.60 20.23 -27.37
C ALA A 119 -11.69 19.15 -27.38
N GLY A 120 -12.13 18.74 -26.19
CA GLY A 120 -13.14 17.70 -26.05
C GLY A 120 -12.57 16.27 -26.02
N GLU A 121 -11.30 16.07 -26.38
CA GLU A 121 -10.64 14.77 -26.24
C GLU A 121 -10.12 14.53 -24.82
N TYR A 122 -10.14 13.28 -24.40
CA TYR A 122 -9.75 12.91 -23.04
C TYR A 122 -8.24 12.68 -22.95
N ASN A 123 -7.62 13.19 -21.90
CA ASN A 123 -6.28 12.76 -21.48
C ASN A 123 -6.34 12.23 -20.04
N THR A 124 -5.42 11.35 -19.71
CA THR A 124 -5.18 10.96 -18.32
C THR A 124 -3.97 11.72 -17.79
N LEU A 125 -4.12 12.32 -16.61
CA LEU A 125 -3.03 12.84 -15.79
C LEU A 125 -2.89 11.94 -14.57
N SER A 126 -1.68 11.51 -14.26
CA SER A 126 -1.37 10.68 -13.10
C SER A 126 -0.15 11.19 -12.36
N VAL A 127 -0.21 11.18 -11.04
CA VAL A 127 0.88 11.57 -10.15
C VAL A 127 1.14 10.42 -9.19
N ASN A 128 2.30 9.80 -9.32
CA ASN A 128 2.83 8.86 -8.35
C ASN A 128 3.76 9.61 -7.38
N ALA A 129 3.50 9.50 -6.08
CA ALA A 129 4.27 10.16 -5.03
C ALA A 129 4.76 9.13 -4.00
N SER A 130 6.07 9.10 -3.77
CA SER A 130 6.74 8.48 -2.63
C SER A 130 7.31 9.57 -1.72
N ALA A 131 7.94 9.20 -0.60
CA ALA A 131 8.56 10.19 0.30
C ALA A 131 9.65 11.03 -0.36
N ASP A 132 10.33 10.49 -1.38
CA ASP A 132 11.53 11.06 -2.00
C ASP A 132 11.34 11.51 -3.45
N ARG A 133 10.35 10.97 -4.18
CA ARG A 133 10.16 11.21 -5.61
C ARG A 133 8.70 11.45 -5.98
N ILE A 134 8.53 12.25 -7.03
CA ILE A 134 7.25 12.46 -7.70
C ILE A 134 7.45 12.21 -9.18
N VAL A 135 6.66 11.27 -9.71
CA VAL A 135 6.59 10.94 -11.13
C VAL A 135 5.23 11.36 -11.66
N VAL A 136 5.23 12.28 -12.61
CA VAL A 136 4.01 12.69 -13.32
C VAL A 136 3.98 11.98 -14.66
N SER A 137 2.89 11.27 -14.90
CA SER A 137 2.64 10.55 -16.14
C SER A 137 1.36 11.05 -16.80
N GLY A 138 1.26 10.90 -18.11
CA GLY A 138 0.00 11.16 -18.79
C GLY A 138 -0.06 10.58 -20.19
N GLY A 139 -1.24 10.71 -20.80
CA GLY A 139 -1.47 10.40 -22.21
C GLY A 139 -2.93 10.09 -22.52
N TYR A 140 -3.21 9.86 -23.81
CA TYR A 140 -4.55 9.59 -24.33
C TYR A 140 -4.91 8.09 -24.22
N HIS A 141 -4.08 7.22 -24.81
CA HIS A 141 -4.30 5.76 -24.84
C HIS A 141 -3.37 4.99 -23.90
N ARG A 142 -2.19 5.55 -23.61
CA ARG A 142 -1.18 4.96 -22.73
C ARG A 142 -0.65 6.05 -21.82
N LEU A 143 -0.45 5.72 -20.55
CA LEU A 143 0.31 6.59 -19.65
C LEU A 143 1.79 6.42 -19.93
N THR A 144 2.46 7.55 -20.10
CA THR A 144 3.91 7.62 -20.21
C THR A 144 4.43 8.59 -19.16
N PRO A 145 5.56 8.30 -18.49
CA PRO A 145 6.23 9.27 -17.62
C PRO A 145 6.62 10.52 -18.41
N VAL A 146 6.28 11.69 -17.88
CA VAL A 146 6.53 12.99 -18.53
C VAL A 146 7.56 13.79 -17.75
N VAL A 147 7.43 13.87 -16.42
CA VAL A 147 8.41 14.50 -15.55
C VAL A 147 8.64 13.67 -14.30
N ASP A 148 9.86 13.70 -13.78
CA ASP A 148 10.29 12.98 -12.60
C ASP A 148 11.28 13.84 -11.80
N PHE A 149 10.90 14.17 -10.56
CA PHE A 149 11.64 15.11 -9.72
C PHE A 149 11.58 14.73 -8.24
N ALA A 150 12.45 15.33 -7.42
CA ALA A 150 12.48 15.10 -5.98
C ALA A 150 11.17 15.59 -5.33
N ASN A 151 10.60 14.79 -4.43
CA ASN A 151 9.41 15.19 -3.69
C ASN A 151 9.76 16.41 -2.80
N PRO A 152 9.15 17.59 -3.02
CA PRO A 152 9.48 18.78 -2.25
C PRO A 152 9.08 18.68 -0.77
N PHE A 153 8.18 17.77 -0.41
CA PHE A 153 7.70 17.59 0.97
C PHE A 153 8.63 16.73 1.83
N GLY A 154 9.51 15.93 1.22
CA GLY A 154 10.30 14.91 1.93
C GLY A 154 9.44 13.85 2.67
N SER A 155 8.15 13.78 2.35
CA SER A 155 7.15 12.94 2.99
C SER A 155 5.98 12.73 2.01
N ILE A 156 5.16 11.71 2.27
CA ILE A 156 4.04 11.40 1.38
C ILE A 156 2.89 12.37 1.68
N PRO A 157 2.29 12.99 0.64
CA PRO A 157 1.12 13.85 0.82
C PRO A 157 -0.03 13.14 1.53
N HIS A 158 -0.72 13.84 2.42
CA HIS A 158 -1.84 13.30 3.21
C HIS A 158 -3.22 13.71 2.67
N ALA A 159 -3.27 14.64 1.73
CA ALA A 159 -4.50 15.07 1.07
C ALA A 159 -4.31 15.23 -0.43
N ILE A 160 -5.34 14.87 -1.19
CA ILE A 160 -5.39 15.01 -2.64
C ILE A 160 -6.68 15.71 -3.03
N SER A 161 -6.62 16.62 -4.00
CA SER A 161 -7.80 17.26 -4.57
C SER A 161 -7.72 17.33 -6.09
N PHE A 162 -8.86 17.27 -6.74
CA PHE A 162 -9.01 17.61 -8.15
C PHE A 162 -9.40 19.07 -8.29
N ARG A 163 -8.78 19.80 -9.22
CA ARG A 163 -9.18 21.17 -9.58
C ARG A 163 -9.47 21.26 -11.05
N ALA A 164 -10.57 21.89 -11.40
CA ALA A 164 -10.88 22.34 -12.75
C ALA A 164 -10.79 23.86 -12.82
N ASP A 165 -10.04 24.37 -13.79
CA ASP A 165 -10.03 25.78 -14.18
C ASP A 165 -10.69 25.85 -15.56
N GLY A 166 -11.87 26.46 -15.62
CA GLY A 166 -12.83 26.32 -16.71
C GLY A 166 -13.64 25.01 -16.63
N LYS A 167 -14.38 24.73 -17.71
CA LYS A 167 -15.28 23.57 -17.82
C LYS A 167 -14.51 22.31 -18.25
N VAL A 168 -14.51 21.30 -17.39
CA VAL A 168 -13.78 20.03 -17.57
C VAL A 168 -14.77 18.86 -17.43
N ALA A 169 -14.80 17.99 -18.43
CA ALA A 169 -15.56 16.74 -18.40
C ALA A 169 -14.70 15.62 -17.81
N VAL A 170 -15.14 15.02 -16.69
CA VAL A 170 -14.39 13.98 -15.97
C VAL A 170 -14.96 12.61 -16.31
N ALA A 171 -14.12 11.70 -16.75
CA ALA A 171 -14.52 10.32 -17.07
C ALA A 171 -14.20 9.35 -15.93
N ASN A 172 -13.02 9.47 -15.31
CA ASN A 172 -12.61 8.56 -14.24
C ASN A 172 -11.63 9.25 -13.28
N THR A 173 -11.71 8.91 -12.00
CA THR A 173 -10.77 9.32 -10.96
C THR A 173 -10.44 8.12 -10.08
N MET A 174 -9.15 7.86 -9.90
CA MET A 174 -8.63 6.72 -9.16
C MET A 174 -7.45 7.15 -8.28
N VAL A 175 -7.40 6.64 -7.06
CA VAL A 175 -6.25 6.75 -6.18
C VAL A 175 -5.85 5.35 -5.72
N ASP A 176 -4.62 4.96 -6.01
CA ASP A 176 -4.02 3.72 -5.52
C ASP A 176 -3.04 4.05 -4.41
N ILE A 177 -3.15 3.40 -3.26
CA ILE A 177 -2.27 3.59 -2.10
C ILE A 177 -1.52 2.29 -1.86
N ILE A 178 -0.21 2.39 -1.74
CA ILE A 178 0.71 1.29 -1.46
C ILE A 178 1.20 1.47 -0.03
N TYR A 179 0.94 0.48 0.83
CA TYR A 179 1.42 0.49 2.22
C TYR A 179 2.72 -0.30 2.38
N PRO A 180 3.55 0.04 3.38
CA PRO A 180 4.67 -0.81 3.75
C PRO A 180 4.13 -2.19 4.21
N PRO A 181 4.78 -3.31 3.84
CA PRO A 181 4.25 -4.65 4.12
C PRO A 181 3.91 -4.89 5.59
N GLU A 182 4.65 -4.32 6.52
CA GLU A 182 4.41 -4.48 7.96
C GLU A 182 3.14 -3.83 8.49
N SER A 183 2.49 -2.95 7.72
CA SER A 183 1.25 -2.28 8.14
C SER A 183 0.11 -3.28 8.38
N VAL A 184 0.03 -4.36 7.58
CA VAL A 184 -0.99 -5.42 7.71
C VAL A 184 -0.88 -6.18 9.04
N ALA A 185 0.29 -6.13 9.67
CA ALA A 185 0.60 -6.79 10.94
C ALA A 185 0.54 -5.82 12.13
N LYS A 186 0.18 -4.55 11.94
CA LYS A 186 0.18 -3.57 13.04
C LYS A 186 -0.96 -3.84 14.03
N THR A 187 -0.69 -3.61 15.31
CA THR A 187 -1.69 -3.70 16.38
C THR A 187 -1.57 -2.50 17.32
N ALA A 188 -2.53 -2.36 18.24
CA ALA A 188 -2.45 -1.38 19.33
C ALA A 188 -1.50 -1.81 20.45
N TRP A 189 -0.99 -3.06 20.43
CA TRP A 189 -0.09 -3.57 21.45
C TRP A 189 1.32 -3.00 21.27
N THR A 190 1.95 -2.68 22.39
CA THR A 190 3.41 -2.49 22.47
C THR A 190 4.01 -3.69 23.19
N SER A 191 5.31 -3.91 23.04
CA SER A 191 6.01 -4.95 23.79
C SER A 191 5.77 -4.85 25.30
N GLU A 192 5.76 -3.62 25.82
CA GLU A 192 5.59 -3.28 27.23
C GLU A 192 4.16 -3.55 27.69
N SER A 193 3.15 -3.06 26.94
CA SER A 193 1.75 -3.27 27.32
C SER A 193 1.34 -4.74 27.22
N LEU A 194 1.87 -5.45 26.23
CA LEU A 194 1.70 -6.90 26.08
C LEU A 194 2.29 -7.67 27.26
N HIS A 195 3.53 -7.35 27.64
CA HIS A 195 4.17 -8.00 28.78
C HIS A 195 3.44 -7.72 30.09
N HIS A 196 3.06 -6.46 30.32
CA HIS A 196 2.25 -6.09 31.48
C HIS A 196 0.94 -6.87 31.52
N TYR A 197 0.18 -6.90 30.42
CA TYR A 197 -1.08 -7.64 30.33
C TYR A 197 -0.92 -9.12 30.68
N LEU A 198 0.07 -9.78 30.08
CA LEU A 198 0.33 -11.20 30.30
C LEU A 198 0.95 -11.50 31.69
N SER A 199 1.39 -10.48 32.43
CA SER A 199 1.88 -10.62 33.81
C SER A 199 0.79 -10.43 34.88
N THR A 200 -0.40 -9.96 34.47
CA THR A 200 -1.52 -9.70 35.40
C THR A 200 -2.51 -10.86 35.45
N ALA A 201 -2.90 -11.27 36.66
CA ALA A 201 -3.73 -12.47 36.91
C ALA A 201 -5.26 -12.21 36.88
N PRO A 202 -6.11 -13.23 36.64
CA PRO A 202 -5.86 -14.51 35.97
C PRO A 202 -6.20 -14.45 34.46
N LEU A 203 -5.34 -15.07 33.65
CA LEU A 203 -5.49 -15.13 32.20
C LEU A 203 -6.34 -16.32 31.77
N ASP A 204 -6.90 -16.23 30.56
CA ASP A 204 -7.49 -17.37 29.88
C ASP A 204 -6.44 -18.48 29.65
N PRO A 205 -6.80 -19.77 29.70
CA PRO A 205 -5.86 -20.87 29.44
C PRO A 205 -5.13 -20.79 28.09
N LEU A 206 -5.70 -20.14 27.08
CA LEU A 206 -5.05 -19.96 25.78
C LEU A 206 -4.05 -18.79 25.77
N GLU A 207 -4.23 -17.82 26.67
CA GLU A 207 -3.39 -16.63 26.74
C GLU A 207 -2.03 -16.93 27.36
N GLY A 208 -1.00 -16.28 26.83
CA GLY A 208 0.37 -16.45 27.30
C GLY A 208 1.39 -16.46 26.17
N TYR A 209 2.63 -16.76 26.54
CA TYR A 209 3.73 -16.92 25.60
C TYR A 209 3.83 -18.35 25.09
N TRP A 210 4.19 -18.49 23.82
CA TRP A 210 4.27 -19.77 23.11
C TRP A 210 5.59 -19.81 22.34
N ASP A 211 6.41 -20.83 22.63
CA ASP A 211 7.70 -21.03 21.99
C ASP A 211 7.63 -22.10 20.92
N TYR A 212 8.34 -21.86 19.81
CA TYR A 212 8.49 -22.85 18.76
C TYR A 212 8.97 -24.19 19.32
N LEU A 213 8.20 -25.24 19.08
CA LEU A 213 8.49 -26.61 19.48
C LEU A 213 9.10 -27.38 18.31
N ASP A 214 8.29 -27.64 17.29
CA ASP A 214 8.68 -28.40 16.11
C ASP A 214 7.87 -27.96 14.87
N ARG A 215 8.15 -28.62 13.75
CA ARG A 215 7.40 -28.47 12.52
C ARG A 215 7.34 -29.77 11.74
N LYS A 216 6.36 -29.85 10.86
CA LYS A 216 6.35 -30.77 9.72
C LYS A 216 6.18 -29.91 8.47
N THR A 217 7.17 -29.88 7.58
CA THR A 217 7.11 -29.07 6.36
C THR A 217 7.70 -29.80 5.17
N THR A 218 7.10 -29.63 3.99
CA THR A 218 7.66 -30.07 2.72
C THR A 218 8.41 -28.90 2.08
N PRO A 219 9.77 -28.91 1.96
CA PRO A 219 10.56 -27.74 1.55
C PRO A 219 10.21 -27.13 0.18
N ARG A 220 9.60 -27.91 -0.71
CA ARG A 220 9.10 -27.43 -2.02
C ARG A 220 7.81 -26.62 -1.91
N ARG A 221 7.04 -26.79 -0.83
CA ARG A 221 5.72 -26.18 -0.63
C ARG A 221 5.71 -25.12 0.46
N ALA A 222 6.49 -25.31 1.53
CA ALA A 222 6.64 -24.34 2.60
C ALA A 222 8.09 -24.24 3.06
N ARG A 223 8.54 -23.01 3.27
CA ARG A 223 9.83 -22.69 3.88
C ARG A 223 9.61 -22.08 5.26
N GLU A 224 10.56 -22.27 6.17
CA GLU A 224 10.52 -21.57 7.45
C GLU A 224 10.65 -20.07 7.27
N GLY A 225 9.74 -19.34 7.90
CA GLY A 225 9.93 -17.91 8.15
C GLY A 225 10.77 -17.61 9.38
N GLY A 226 10.86 -18.56 10.34
CA GLY A 226 11.59 -18.39 11.59
C GLY A 226 11.23 -19.45 12.63
N ARG A 227 11.92 -19.41 13.78
CA ARG A 227 11.59 -20.18 14.99
C ARG A 227 10.98 -19.21 15.98
N TYR A 228 9.68 -18.99 15.88
CA TYR A 228 9.04 -17.87 16.56
C TYR A 228 8.83 -18.11 18.06
N THR A 229 8.99 -17.04 18.83
CA THR A 229 8.24 -16.87 20.08
C THR A 229 7.03 -16.02 19.76
N LEU A 230 5.86 -16.47 20.20
CA LEU A 230 4.57 -15.85 20.00
C LEU A 230 3.94 -15.50 21.35
N ALA A 231 3.01 -14.56 21.34
CA ALA A 231 2.09 -14.30 22.43
C ALA A 231 0.66 -14.50 21.92
N VAL A 232 -0.20 -15.12 22.69
CA VAL A 232 -1.63 -15.21 22.39
C VAL A 232 -2.38 -14.39 23.42
N VAL A 233 -3.25 -13.50 22.95
CA VAL A 233 -4.07 -12.59 23.76
C VAL A 233 -5.48 -12.50 23.18
N LYS A 234 -6.47 -12.15 24.00
CA LYS A 234 -7.80 -11.79 23.50
C LYS A 234 -7.69 -10.60 22.54
N SER A 235 -8.38 -10.71 21.40
CA SER A 235 -8.37 -9.66 20.39
C SER A 235 -9.11 -8.42 20.90
N LEU A 236 -8.47 -7.25 20.73
CA LEU A 236 -9.05 -5.96 21.10
C LEU A 236 -10.03 -5.43 20.04
N ASP A 237 -9.78 -5.76 18.77
CA ASP A 237 -10.55 -5.29 17.61
C ASP A 237 -11.68 -6.26 17.20
N ARG A 238 -11.57 -7.55 17.52
CA ARG A 238 -12.58 -8.56 17.19
C ARG A 238 -12.95 -9.39 18.43
N PRO A 239 -13.93 -8.93 19.22
CA PRO A 239 -14.37 -9.61 20.45
C PRO A 239 -14.70 -11.09 20.22
N GLY A 240 -14.30 -11.93 21.18
CA GLY A 240 -14.51 -13.38 21.11
C GLY A 240 -13.47 -14.15 20.29
N THR A 241 -12.43 -13.49 19.79
CA THR A 241 -11.30 -14.12 19.10
C THR A 241 -9.98 -13.86 19.84
N TYR A 242 -8.90 -14.52 19.43
CA TYR A 242 -7.56 -14.33 20.01
C TYR A 242 -6.56 -13.91 18.94
N ASP A 243 -5.78 -12.87 19.21
CA ASP A 243 -4.66 -12.47 18.37
C ASP A 243 -3.40 -13.26 18.74
N ILE A 244 -2.73 -13.77 17.73
CA ILE A 244 -1.38 -14.33 17.83
C ILE A 244 -0.42 -13.20 17.46
N LEU A 245 0.39 -12.75 18.41
CA LEU A 245 1.35 -11.67 18.24
C LEU A 245 2.78 -12.24 18.13
N TYR A 246 3.55 -11.68 17.22
CA TYR A 246 4.98 -11.93 17.10
C TYR A 246 5.73 -11.31 18.29
N VAL A 247 6.63 -12.08 18.91
CA VAL A 247 7.53 -11.60 19.96
C VAL A 247 8.97 -11.61 19.46
N ALA A 248 9.43 -12.73 18.90
CA ALA A 248 10.80 -12.88 18.41
C ALA A 248 10.94 -14.05 17.43
N GLY A 249 12.12 -14.19 16.82
CA GLY A 249 12.54 -15.42 16.13
C GLY A 249 12.30 -15.47 14.62
N ALA A 250 11.94 -14.34 13.99
CA ALA A 250 11.88 -14.23 12.53
C ALA A 250 13.27 -14.38 11.90
N ARG A 251 13.35 -15.07 10.76
CA ARG A 251 14.55 -15.22 9.92
C ARG A 251 14.39 -14.57 8.55
N VAL A 252 13.17 -14.55 8.02
CA VAL A 252 12.82 -13.88 6.76
C VAL A 252 12.22 -12.52 7.11
N TYR A 253 12.74 -11.46 6.48
CA TYR A 253 12.40 -10.06 6.78
C TYR A 253 12.46 -9.72 8.27
N SER A 254 13.47 -10.25 8.96
CA SER A 254 13.63 -10.10 10.42
C SER A 254 13.79 -8.65 10.87
N ASP A 255 14.27 -7.78 9.98
CA ASP A 255 14.40 -6.33 10.16
C ASP A 255 13.06 -5.59 10.13
N LEU A 256 12.04 -6.17 9.48
CA LEU A 256 10.69 -5.59 9.40
C LEU A 256 9.79 -6.06 10.55
N TRP A 257 9.96 -7.29 11.03
CA TRP A 257 9.18 -7.83 12.15
C TRP A 257 9.55 -7.20 13.49
N ARG A 258 8.60 -6.47 14.09
CA ARG A 258 8.74 -5.89 15.43
C ARG A 258 7.84 -6.62 16.43
N PRO A 259 8.27 -6.79 17.70
CA PRO A 259 7.42 -7.41 18.70
C PRO A 259 6.06 -6.69 18.82
N ALA A 260 5.03 -7.46 19.18
CA ALA A 260 3.62 -7.06 19.22
C ALA A 260 2.92 -6.87 17.86
N MET A 261 3.61 -7.10 16.74
CA MET A 261 2.93 -7.23 15.44
C MET A 261 2.06 -8.50 15.39
N ARG A 262 0.87 -8.43 14.81
CA ARG A 262 -0.01 -9.58 14.58
C ARG A 262 0.66 -10.55 13.61
N LYS A 263 0.74 -11.81 14.02
CA LYS A 263 1.17 -12.94 13.20
C LYS A 263 0.00 -13.79 12.75
N GLY A 264 -1.10 -13.78 13.50
CA GLY A 264 -2.32 -14.48 13.12
C GLY A 264 -3.45 -14.20 14.08
N ARG A 265 -4.57 -14.89 13.88
CA ARG A 265 -5.75 -14.83 14.71
C ARG A 265 -6.40 -16.20 14.81
N LEU A 266 -6.80 -16.57 16.02
CA LEU A 266 -7.55 -17.78 16.33
C LEU A 266 -9.02 -17.39 16.48
N ILE A 267 -9.86 -17.97 15.63
CA ILE A 267 -11.31 -17.76 15.63
C ILE A 267 -11.95 -19.03 16.18
N PRO A 268 -12.62 -18.97 17.34
CA PRO A 268 -13.24 -20.16 17.93
C PRO A 268 -14.25 -20.81 16.97
N THR A 269 -14.25 -22.13 16.95
CA THR A 269 -15.29 -22.95 16.29
C THR A 269 -16.26 -23.51 17.34
N ASP A 270 -17.26 -24.26 16.89
CA ASP A 270 -18.16 -25.01 17.79
C ASP A 270 -17.45 -26.17 18.53
N TYR A 271 -16.23 -26.52 18.11
CA TYR A 271 -15.43 -27.57 18.73
C TYR A 271 -14.42 -26.98 19.72
N VAL A 272 -14.42 -27.51 20.93
CA VAL A 272 -13.47 -27.12 21.99
C VAL A 272 -12.04 -27.32 21.50
N ASP A 273 -11.18 -26.34 21.80
CA ASP A 273 -9.77 -26.32 21.43
C ASP A 273 -9.47 -26.40 19.92
N HIS A 274 -10.46 -26.10 19.07
CA HIS A 274 -10.32 -26.02 17.62
C HIS A 274 -10.72 -24.64 17.10
N TYR A 275 -9.88 -24.09 16.22
CA TYR A 275 -10.00 -22.71 15.74
C TYR A 275 -9.80 -22.65 14.23
N ASP A 276 -10.59 -21.81 13.58
CA ASP A 276 -10.20 -21.28 12.27
C ASP A 276 -9.01 -20.34 12.47
N LEU A 277 -8.09 -20.33 11.50
CA LEU A 277 -6.85 -19.57 11.59
C LEU A 277 -6.81 -18.49 10.50
N GLU A 278 -6.41 -17.29 10.90
CA GLU A 278 -5.86 -16.29 9.99
C GLU A 278 -4.36 -16.20 10.29
N TRP A 279 -3.51 -16.14 9.26
CA TRP A 279 -2.05 -16.17 9.44
C TRP A 279 -1.33 -15.23 8.47
N ILE A 280 -0.48 -14.37 9.00
CA ILE A 280 0.42 -13.52 8.22
C ILE A 280 1.74 -14.26 8.05
N ASP A 281 2.05 -14.65 6.82
CA ASP A 281 3.27 -15.39 6.52
C ASP A 281 4.53 -14.54 6.72
N ALA A 282 5.71 -15.13 6.50
CA ALA A 282 6.98 -14.43 6.75
C ALA A 282 7.20 -13.21 5.84
N THR A 283 6.46 -13.14 4.74
CA THR A 283 6.50 -12.09 3.72
C THR A 283 5.34 -11.10 3.82
N PHE A 284 4.66 -11.07 4.98
CA PHE A 284 3.51 -10.20 5.26
C PHE A 284 2.27 -10.47 4.40
N VAL A 285 2.13 -11.69 3.84
CA VAL A 285 0.91 -12.08 3.13
C VAL A 285 -0.06 -12.75 4.08
N GLU A 286 -1.29 -12.24 4.13
CA GLU A 286 -2.38 -12.88 4.84
C GLU A 286 -2.80 -14.18 4.15
N ARG A 287 -2.95 -15.23 4.97
CA ARG A 287 -3.46 -16.54 4.61
C ARG A 287 -4.66 -16.82 5.49
N THR A 288 -5.79 -17.11 4.87
CA THR A 288 -7.06 -17.37 5.58
C THR A 288 -7.80 -18.59 5.06
N THR A 289 -7.36 -19.15 3.92
CA THR A 289 -8.06 -20.24 3.24
C THR A 289 -7.50 -21.60 3.64
N ASP A 290 -8.37 -22.48 4.12
CA ASP A 290 -8.04 -23.88 4.47
C ASP A 290 -6.83 -23.99 5.41
N ILE A 291 -6.83 -23.17 6.46
CA ILE A 291 -5.86 -23.22 7.55
C ILE A 291 -6.62 -23.19 8.88
N HIS A 292 -6.11 -23.90 9.87
CA HIS A 292 -6.77 -24.03 11.17
C HIS A 292 -5.74 -24.27 12.27
N ALA A 293 -6.17 -24.14 13.51
CA ALA A 293 -5.35 -24.38 14.69
C ALA A 293 -6.07 -25.27 15.69
N SER A 294 -5.29 -25.98 16.50
CA SER A 294 -5.80 -26.75 17.62
C SER A 294 -4.89 -26.61 18.83
N VAL A 295 -5.47 -26.71 20.03
CA VAL A 295 -4.73 -26.70 21.28
C VAL A 295 -4.83 -28.08 21.91
N GLU A 296 -3.69 -28.70 22.19
CA GLU A 296 -3.61 -30.02 22.81
C GLU A 296 -3.12 -29.85 24.25
N GLN A 297 -3.89 -30.41 25.20
CA GLN A 297 -3.53 -30.47 26.63
C GLN A 297 -3.16 -29.11 27.24
N ALA A 298 -3.79 -28.02 26.77
CA ALA A 298 -3.54 -26.63 27.19
C ALA A 298 -2.06 -26.17 27.14
N SER A 299 -1.21 -26.91 26.43
CA SER A 299 0.26 -26.75 26.47
C SER A 299 0.91 -26.82 25.09
N ILE A 300 0.19 -27.31 24.07
CA ILE A 300 0.68 -27.37 22.69
C ILE A 300 -0.31 -26.68 21.76
N LEU A 301 0.12 -25.60 21.12
CA LEU A 301 -0.61 -24.94 20.05
C LEU A 301 -0.10 -25.46 18.71
N THR A 302 -0.97 -26.11 17.93
CA THR A 302 -0.66 -26.65 16.61
C THR A 302 -1.34 -25.81 15.53
N LEU A 303 -0.57 -25.20 14.64
CA LEU A 303 -1.07 -24.50 13.45
C LEU A 303 -0.92 -25.42 12.23
N ARG A 304 -1.98 -25.57 11.45
CA ARG A 304 -2.04 -26.49 10.30
C ARG A 304 -2.31 -25.74 9.01
N PHE A 305 -1.51 -26.09 8.01
CA PHE A 305 -1.53 -25.53 6.67
C PHE A 305 -1.70 -26.67 5.63
N PRO A 306 -2.90 -27.29 5.53
CA PRO A 306 -3.21 -28.41 4.64
C PRO A 306 -2.72 -28.26 3.20
N LEU A 307 -3.02 -27.13 2.53
CA LEU A 307 -2.60 -26.86 1.14
C LEU A 307 -1.07 -26.96 0.96
N PHE A 308 -0.32 -26.67 2.02
CA PHE A 308 1.14 -26.71 2.03
C PHE A 308 1.70 -28.00 2.64
N GLU A 309 0.85 -28.97 2.99
CA GLU A 309 1.20 -30.20 3.73
C GLU A 309 2.10 -29.91 4.94
N SER A 310 1.79 -28.83 5.66
CA SER A 310 2.68 -28.28 6.67
C SER A 310 1.98 -28.01 8.00
N SER A 311 2.73 -28.11 9.09
CA SER A 311 2.28 -27.73 10.43
C SER A 311 3.42 -27.12 11.25
N LEU A 312 3.06 -26.21 12.13
CA LEU A 312 3.95 -25.62 13.14
C LEU A 312 3.37 -25.93 14.51
N ARG A 313 4.22 -26.32 15.46
CA ARG A 313 3.82 -26.58 16.84
C ARG A 313 4.58 -25.66 17.76
N PHE A 314 3.87 -25.16 18.76
CA PHE A 314 4.39 -24.30 19.80
C PHE A 314 4.05 -24.88 21.15
N THR A 315 4.98 -24.78 22.09
CA THR A 315 4.75 -25.17 23.49
C THR A 315 4.53 -23.93 24.32
N ARG A 316 3.61 -24.02 25.29
CA ARG A 316 3.37 -22.93 26.22
C ARG A 316 4.64 -22.66 27.03
N ARG A 317 5.04 -21.39 27.12
CA ARG A 317 6.12 -20.96 28.00
C ARG A 317 5.52 -20.74 29.38
N ASP A 318 6.03 -21.46 30.36
CA ASP A 318 5.70 -21.20 31.76
C ASP A 318 6.09 -19.76 32.11
N PRO A 319 5.29 -19.04 32.91
CA PRO A 319 5.71 -17.76 33.46
C PRO A 319 7.03 -18.00 34.19
N ILE A 320 8.10 -17.32 33.76
CA ILE A 320 9.36 -17.35 34.48
C ILE A 320 9.05 -16.84 35.90
N GLN A 321 9.25 -17.70 36.91
CA GLN A 321 9.20 -17.30 38.31
C GLN A 321 10.29 -16.28 38.63
#